data_AF-A0A9P7EQ12-F1
#
_entry.id   AF-A0A9P7EQ12-F1
#
_cell.length_a   1.000
_cell.length_b   1.000
_cell.length_c   1.000
_cell.angle_alpha   90.00
_cell.angle_beta   90.00
_cell.angle_gamma   90.00
#
_symmetry.space_group_name_H-M   'P 1'
#
loop_
_entity.id
_entity.type
_entity.pdbx_description
1 polymer ?
#
loop_
_entity_poly.entity_id
_entity_poly.type
_entity_poly.pdbx_seq_one_letter_code
_entity_poly.pdbx_strand_id
1 'polypeptide(L)'
;MDVGPAPAEIKAPSSRKRRRVEDVKPVRVPSKASTRSKTADTPAPATRVAKRLRHTVSTGRALAAQPATRVFALWRQDGHYYAGTVHSLQTGTKYLIKFDDETEDQVDVVMLRRCELRVGDAVILCHGNLRGTVVDIGQMESGSVTVEVDDGSDTTSSDYAISDVRIASRAIQSHWKDRILTADSIVTIIRPKLLRATPSPSGMSLMSATSLKHKKPFAKTGFVVTLTVRIKHPEQMKDSVMLAIKHNGGTVIDDWSSIFPMEGTHSQSNKRWVASQENFKFKPKPEFEGLERVFLLADDYNQKPKFLVALALGIPCLSNEWIRDDYLKKQTSPDWQPVLLPAGFSETLSARVSQLVDLDWGNCKEHLTDIMSNTVASKLFSGKTILCLGSDLVPLPSRGGRKGGSDATQDASRVVPWIMICMGASRVEAVTEAKFASKDLPAYDYVIVKEATDFPKDLQDDVTFAHVPWVKDCLISGRLLTLPGR
;
A
#
# COMPACT_ATOMS: atom_id res chain seq x y z
N MET A 1 -8.52 -26.89 71.35
CA MET A 1 -9.15 -26.68 70.02
C MET A 1 -8.17 -25.87 69.16
N ASP A 2 -7.00 -26.38 68.78
CA ASP A 2 -6.63 -27.66 68.13
C ASP A 2 -6.85 -27.63 66.62
N VAL A 3 -5.96 -28.12 65.75
CA VAL A 3 -4.49 -28.35 65.78
C VAL A 3 -4.10 -28.44 64.28
N GLY A 4 -2.92 -27.95 63.85
CA GLY A 4 -2.42 -28.13 62.47
C GLY A 4 -1.58 -29.42 62.30
N PRO A 5 -0.55 -29.47 61.43
CA PRO A 5 -0.33 -28.70 60.19
C PRO A 5 0.25 -29.54 59.02
N ALA A 6 0.20 -29.00 57.78
CA ALA A 6 1.14 -29.34 56.67
C ALA A 6 1.12 -30.82 56.17
N PRO A 7 1.98 -31.28 55.22
CA PRO A 7 2.94 -30.57 54.37
C PRO A 7 2.74 -30.83 52.84
N ALA A 8 3.73 -30.42 52.03
CA ALA A 8 3.83 -30.70 50.60
C ALA A 8 5.07 -31.57 50.29
N GLU A 9 5.10 -32.26 49.14
CA GLU A 9 6.37 -32.57 48.46
C GLU A 9 6.20 -32.87 46.95
N ILE A 10 7.35 -33.08 46.28
CA ILE A 10 7.55 -33.19 44.83
C ILE A 10 8.12 -34.59 44.52
N LYS A 11 7.73 -35.26 43.42
CA LYS A 11 8.64 -36.14 42.62
C LYS A 11 8.02 -36.64 41.31
N ALA A 12 8.85 -36.62 40.26
CA ALA A 12 8.86 -37.57 39.14
C ALA A 12 10.10 -38.49 39.33
N PRO A 13 10.48 -39.42 38.41
CA PRO A 13 9.84 -39.92 37.19
C PRO A 13 9.74 -41.47 37.18
N SER A 14 9.36 -42.08 36.05
CA SER A 14 9.64 -43.51 35.81
C SER A 14 9.80 -43.87 34.33
N SER A 15 10.63 -44.89 34.05
CA SER A 15 10.80 -45.48 32.71
C SER A 15 11.22 -46.95 32.81
N ARG A 16 10.72 -47.83 31.91
CA ARG A 16 11.45 -48.92 31.20
C ARG A 16 10.57 -50.09 30.71
N LYS A 17 10.66 -50.34 29.39
CA LYS A 17 10.79 -51.63 28.67
C LYS A 17 10.43 -52.97 29.37
N ARG A 18 9.50 -53.72 28.76
CA ARG A 18 9.53 -55.16 28.35
C ARG A 18 8.26 -55.40 27.50
N ARG A 19 8.20 -56.07 26.33
CA ARG A 19 9.03 -57.01 25.53
C ARG A 19 8.96 -58.52 25.87
N ARG A 20 8.00 -59.23 25.24
CA ARG A 20 8.14 -60.53 24.55
C ARG A 20 6.87 -60.78 23.68
N VAL A 21 6.82 -61.40 22.48
CA VAL A 21 7.78 -62.18 21.64
C VAL A 21 8.06 -63.59 22.24
N GLU A 22 8.32 -64.72 21.58
CA GLU A 22 8.66 -65.14 20.20
C GLU A 22 7.63 -66.17 19.65
N ASP A 23 7.57 -66.56 18.36
CA ASP A 23 8.42 -66.18 17.20
C ASP A 23 7.64 -65.51 16.03
N VAL A 24 7.36 -66.03 14.81
CA VAL A 24 7.49 -67.37 14.15
C VAL A 24 7.91 -67.19 12.66
N LYS A 25 8.46 -68.24 12.03
CA LYS A 25 9.13 -68.31 10.71
C LYS A 25 8.91 -69.74 10.09
N PRO A 26 9.68 -70.31 9.13
CA PRO A 26 10.71 -69.85 8.17
C PRO A 26 10.24 -70.06 6.69
N VAL A 27 11.00 -70.18 5.58
CA VAL A 27 12.43 -70.39 5.19
C VAL A 27 12.70 -69.49 3.95
N ARG A 28 13.80 -68.74 3.71
CA ARG A 28 15.29 -68.84 3.82
C ARG A 28 16.04 -69.43 2.59
N VAL A 29 16.50 -68.54 1.68
CA VAL A 29 17.82 -68.43 0.98
C VAL A 29 18.46 -69.68 0.30
N PRO A 30 19.29 -69.50 -0.78
CA PRO A 30 20.70 -69.12 -0.58
C PRO A 30 21.26 -68.10 -1.58
N SER A 31 22.44 -67.56 -1.26
CA SER A 31 23.23 -66.64 -2.07
C SER A 31 24.63 -67.20 -2.34
N LYS A 32 25.27 -66.75 -3.44
CA LYS A 32 26.71 -66.42 -3.54
C LYS A 32 27.08 -65.91 -4.95
N ALA A 33 28.27 -65.34 -5.07
CA ALA A 33 28.79 -64.74 -6.31
C ALA A 33 30.02 -65.50 -6.85
N SER A 34 30.30 -65.42 -8.16
CA SER A 34 31.67 -65.48 -8.68
C SER A 34 31.82 -65.02 -10.13
N THR A 35 32.94 -64.36 -10.36
CA THR A 35 33.63 -63.89 -11.57
C THR A 35 33.75 -64.89 -12.74
N ARG A 36 33.61 -64.42 -13.99
CA ARG A 36 34.50 -64.79 -15.12
C ARG A 36 34.46 -63.80 -16.30
N SER A 37 35.45 -63.88 -17.19
CA SER A 37 35.67 -63.03 -18.37
C SER A 37 36.27 -63.84 -19.54
N LYS A 38 36.54 -63.17 -20.70
CA LYS A 38 36.96 -63.66 -22.05
C LYS A 38 35.81 -63.77 -23.06
N THR A 39 35.96 -63.53 -24.37
CA THR A 39 37.05 -63.03 -25.28
C THR A 39 36.33 -62.29 -26.45
N ALA A 40 36.77 -61.16 -27.01
CA ALA A 40 38.01 -60.80 -27.73
C ALA A 40 38.09 -61.35 -29.17
N ASP A 41 38.06 -60.43 -30.15
CA ASP A 41 38.48 -60.61 -31.56
C ASP A 41 38.83 -59.23 -32.18
N THR A 42 39.74 -59.15 -33.15
CA THR A 42 40.17 -57.88 -33.81
C THR A 42 40.92 -58.15 -35.13
N PRO A 43 40.75 -57.32 -36.17
CA PRO A 43 41.88 -56.47 -36.60
C PRO A 43 41.49 -55.03 -36.99
N ALA A 44 42.49 -54.19 -37.26
CA ALA A 44 42.43 -52.75 -37.57
C ALA A 44 42.80 -52.49 -39.07
N PRO A 45 43.07 -51.26 -39.62
CA PRO A 45 43.19 -49.93 -38.96
C PRO A 45 42.65 -48.68 -39.72
N ALA A 46 42.82 -47.51 -39.07
CA ALA A 46 42.77 -46.12 -39.61
C ALA A 46 41.38 -45.57 -40.03
N THR A 47 41.09 -44.26 -39.98
CA THR A 47 41.90 -43.04 -39.68
C THR A 47 41.35 -42.18 -38.53
N ARG A 48 42.18 -41.31 -37.93
CA ARG A 48 41.81 -40.37 -36.84
C ARG A 48 41.00 -39.17 -37.31
N VAL A 49 39.89 -38.85 -36.63
CA VAL A 49 39.47 -37.45 -36.34
C VAL A 49 38.86 -37.40 -34.93
N ALA A 50 39.32 -36.50 -34.07
CA ALA A 50 38.80 -36.37 -32.70
C ALA A 50 37.58 -35.43 -32.64
N LYS A 51 36.48 -35.86 -32.01
CA LYS A 51 35.38 -34.99 -31.59
C LYS A 51 35.00 -35.20 -30.12
N ARG A 52 35.56 -34.31 -29.29
CA ARG A 52 35.20 -33.97 -27.91
C ARG A 52 33.68 -33.98 -27.68
N LEU A 53 33.21 -34.64 -26.62
CA LEU A 53 31.81 -34.52 -26.16
C LEU A 53 31.45 -33.05 -25.94
N ARG A 54 30.31 -32.64 -26.50
CA ARG A 54 29.52 -31.49 -26.04
C ARG A 54 28.05 -31.85 -26.09
N HIS A 55 27.44 -32.02 -24.92
CA HIS A 55 26.00 -31.86 -24.76
C HIS A 55 25.64 -30.36 -24.92
N THR A 56 24.37 -30.00 -24.71
CA THR A 56 23.82 -28.63 -24.74
C THR A 56 23.91 -27.90 -26.10
N VAL A 57 23.15 -28.38 -27.10
CA VAL A 57 22.79 -27.61 -28.32
C VAL A 57 21.27 -27.66 -28.60
N SER A 58 20.48 -28.39 -27.79
CA SER A 58 19.05 -28.65 -28.03
C SER A 58 18.11 -27.51 -27.64
N THR A 59 18.40 -26.77 -26.55
CA THR A 59 17.49 -25.74 -26.00
C THR A 59 17.26 -24.56 -26.94
N GLY A 60 18.32 -24.03 -27.57
CA GLY A 60 18.23 -22.85 -28.45
C GLY A 60 17.41 -23.04 -29.72
N ARG A 61 17.12 -24.28 -30.14
CA ARG A 61 16.21 -24.57 -31.26
C ARG A 61 14.75 -24.72 -30.84
N ALA A 62 14.46 -25.07 -29.58
CA ALA A 62 13.09 -25.22 -29.09
C ALA A 62 12.39 -23.86 -28.94
N LEU A 63 13.06 -22.89 -28.32
CA LEU A 63 12.59 -21.50 -28.19
C LEU A 63 12.34 -20.83 -29.57
N ALA A 64 13.03 -21.27 -30.62
CA ALA A 64 12.85 -20.74 -31.97
C ALA A 64 11.53 -21.16 -32.65
N ALA A 65 10.79 -22.14 -32.09
CA ALA A 65 9.51 -22.61 -32.63
C ALA A 65 8.29 -22.13 -31.83
N GLN A 66 8.48 -21.44 -30.71
CA GLN A 66 7.38 -20.93 -29.87
C GLN A 66 6.85 -19.58 -30.37
N PRO A 67 5.57 -19.25 -30.10
CA PRO A 67 5.03 -17.90 -30.28
C PRO A 67 5.79 -16.90 -29.38
N ALA A 68 5.71 -15.62 -29.72
CA ALA A 68 6.30 -14.57 -28.89
C ALA A 68 5.61 -14.50 -27.51
N THR A 69 6.37 -14.20 -26.47
CA THR A 69 5.88 -14.23 -25.09
C THR A 69 4.80 -13.16 -24.89
N ARG A 70 3.63 -13.60 -24.44
CA ARG A 70 2.57 -12.74 -23.92
C ARG A 70 2.91 -12.30 -22.50
N VAL A 71 2.79 -11.01 -22.22
CA VAL A 71 3.12 -10.40 -20.93
C VAL A 71 2.02 -9.48 -20.42
N PHE A 72 1.91 -9.36 -19.11
CA PHE A 72 1.43 -8.12 -18.50
C PHE A 72 2.64 -7.23 -18.23
N ALA A 73 2.62 -6.01 -18.75
CA ALA A 73 3.75 -5.07 -18.68
C ALA A 73 3.30 -3.71 -18.14
N LEU A 74 4.15 -3.09 -17.31
CA LEU A 74 3.88 -1.77 -16.73
C LEU A 74 3.83 -0.67 -17.80
N TRP A 75 2.69 -0.02 -17.93
CA TRP A 75 2.54 1.29 -18.56
C TRP A 75 2.89 2.36 -17.53
N ARG A 76 3.77 3.30 -17.89
CA ARG A 76 4.41 4.23 -16.93
C ARG A 76 3.55 5.45 -16.61
N GLN A 77 2.59 5.74 -17.48
CA GLN A 77 1.81 6.97 -17.50
C GLN A 77 0.65 6.93 -16.49
N ASP A 78 0.24 5.73 -16.06
CA ASP A 78 -0.87 5.52 -15.12
C ASP A 78 -0.60 4.41 -14.08
N GLY A 79 0.61 3.86 -14.02
CA GLY A 79 0.98 2.83 -13.04
C GLY A 79 0.31 1.45 -13.22
N HIS A 80 -0.42 1.20 -14.31
CA HIS A 80 -1.11 -0.07 -14.53
C HIS A 80 -0.31 -1.04 -15.41
N TYR A 81 -0.56 -2.33 -15.21
CA TYR A 81 -0.03 -3.42 -16.03
C TYR A 81 -1.06 -3.83 -17.07
N TYR A 82 -0.70 -3.72 -18.35
CA TYR A 82 -1.56 -4.03 -19.49
C TYR A 82 -1.07 -5.27 -20.23
N ALA A 83 -2.00 -5.96 -20.90
CA ALA A 83 -1.70 -7.10 -21.72
C ALA A 83 -0.99 -6.68 -23.03
N GLY A 84 0.01 -7.46 -23.41
CA GLY A 84 0.79 -7.22 -24.61
C GLY A 84 1.72 -8.37 -24.97
N THR A 85 2.51 -8.18 -26.01
CA THR A 85 3.41 -9.17 -26.58
C THR A 85 4.82 -8.61 -26.70
N VAL A 86 5.84 -9.38 -26.29
CA VAL A 86 7.24 -8.90 -26.33
C VAL A 86 7.70 -8.78 -27.79
N HIS A 87 7.81 -7.56 -28.28
CA HIS A 87 8.10 -7.28 -29.68
C HIS A 87 9.60 -7.40 -29.99
N SER A 88 10.48 -6.81 -29.18
CA SER A 88 11.95 -6.93 -29.35
C SER A 88 12.71 -6.69 -28.05
N LEU A 89 13.89 -7.29 -27.90
CA LEU A 89 14.88 -6.83 -26.93
C LEU A 89 15.44 -5.48 -27.41
N GLN A 90 15.58 -4.53 -26.49
CA GLN A 90 16.14 -3.20 -26.75
C GLN A 90 17.56 -3.10 -26.18
N THR A 91 17.74 -2.46 -25.02
CA THR A 91 19.05 -2.27 -24.38
C THR A 91 19.06 -2.90 -22.99
N GLY A 92 20.06 -3.75 -22.71
CA GLY A 92 20.23 -4.40 -21.41
C GLY A 92 19.07 -5.34 -21.09
N THR A 93 18.32 -5.02 -20.04
CA THR A 93 17.14 -5.75 -19.53
C THR A 93 15.80 -5.24 -20.07
N LYS A 94 15.80 -4.22 -20.94
CA LYS A 94 14.58 -3.62 -21.49
C LYS A 94 14.12 -4.27 -22.77
N TYR A 95 12.82 -4.46 -22.88
CA TYR A 95 12.13 -4.97 -24.06
C TYR A 95 11.11 -3.94 -24.54
N LEU A 96 10.96 -3.81 -25.86
CA LEU A 96 9.83 -3.12 -26.47
C LEU A 96 8.62 -4.07 -26.39
N ILE A 97 7.59 -3.66 -25.67
CA ILE A 97 6.31 -4.35 -25.60
C ILE A 97 5.35 -3.67 -26.58
N LYS A 98 4.62 -4.47 -27.36
CA LYS A 98 3.43 -4.00 -28.07
C LYS A 98 2.20 -4.45 -27.30
N PHE A 99 1.41 -3.48 -26.87
CA PHE A 99 0.18 -3.71 -26.13
C PHE A 99 -0.97 -4.03 -27.08
N ASP A 100 -2.06 -4.57 -26.54
CA ASP A 100 -3.21 -5.02 -27.34
C ASP A 100 -4.09 -3.87 -27.86
N ASP A 101 -3.84 -2.65 -27.40
CA ASP A 101 -4.43 -1.38 -27.89
C ASP A 101 -3.58 -0.72 -29.01
N GLU A 102 -2.68 -1.49 -29.63
CA GLU A 102 -1.70 -1.07 -30.64
C GLU A 102 -0.59 -0.12 -30.16
N THR A 103 -0.52 0.24 -28.86
CA THR A 103 0.55 1.10 -28.31
C THR A 103 1.86 0.32 -28.04
N GLU A 104 2.97 1.03 -27.81
CA GLU A 104 4.25 0.41 -27.43
C GLU A 104 5.09 1.25 -26.43
N ASP A 105 5.78 0.59 -25.48
CA ASP A 105 6.77 1.19 -24.56
C ASP A 105 7.97 0.25 -24.29
N GLN A 106 9.08 0.81 -23.81
CA GLN A 106 10.29 0.11 -23.39
C GLN A 106 10.27 -0.24 -21.89
N VAL A 107 9.71 -1.40 -21.60
CA VAL A 107 9.53 -1.93 -20.24
C VAL A 107 10.72 -2.80 -19.85
N ASP A 108 11.19 -2.67 -18.61
CA ASP A 108 12.27 -3.52 -18.07
C ASP A 108 11.72 -4.88 -17.62
N VAL A 109 12.51 -5.96 -17.76
CA VAL A 109 12.10 -7.33 -17.39
C VAL A 109 11.55 -7.44 -15.96
N VAL A 110 12.03 -6.64 -15.00
CA VAL A 110 11.50 -6.65 -13.61
C VAL A 110 10.06 -6.14 -13.52
N MET A 111 9.64 -5.34 -14.49
CA MET A 111 8.29 -4.78 -14.66
C MET A 111 7.45 -5.56 -15.69
N LEU A 112 7.84 -6.80 -16.01
CA LEU A 112 7.05 -7.76 -16.78
C LEU A 112 6.54 -8.88 -15.89
N ARG A 113 5.35 -9.39 -16.19
CA ARG A 113 4.82 -10.66 -15.67
C ARG A 113 4.30 -11.51 -16.82
N ARG A 114 4.22 -12.83 -16.62
CA ARG A 114 3.54 -13.75 -17.53
C ARG A 114 2.10 -13.26 -17.75
N CYS A 115 1.58 -13.31 -18.98
CA CYS A 115 0.19 -12.98 -19.31
C CYS A 115 -0.77 -14.09 -18.83
N GLU A 116 -0.77 -14.34 -17.52
CA GLU A 116 -1.50 -15.42 -16.89
C GLU A 116 -2.36 -14.84 -15.77
N LEU A 117 -3.67 -14.77 -16.00
CA LEU A 117 -4.68 -14.50 -14.98
C LEU A 117 -5.08 -15.82 -14.31
N ARG A 118 -5.62 -15.72 -13.09
CA ARG A 118 -6.11 -16.83 -12.27
C ARG A 118 -7.34 -16.40 -11.50
N VAL A 119 -8.18 -17.37 -11.15
CA VAL A 119 -9.31 -17.17 -10.24
C VAL A 119 -8.81 -16.55 -8.92
N GLY A 120 -9.46 -15.46 -8.49
CA GLY A 120 -9.07 -14.67 -7.32
C GLY A 120 -8.15 -13.47 -7.61
N ASP A 121 -7.72 -13.24 -8.85
CA ASP A 121 -6.97 -12.02 -9.19
C ASP A 121 -7.88 -10.79 -9.25
N ALA A 122 -7.44 -9.70 -8.60
CA ALA A 122 -8.07 -8.39 -8.71
C ALA A 122 -7.65 -7.70 -10.02
N VAL A 123 -8.64 -7.28 -10.80
CA VAL A 123 -8.48 -6.59 -12.10
C VAL A 123 -9.31 -5.32 -12.16
N ILE A 124 -8.93 -4.41 -13.05
CA ILE A 124 -9.66 -3.18 -13.36
C ILE A 124 -10.06 -3.25 -14.83
N LEU A 125 -11.34 -3.05 -15.12
CA LEU A 125 -11.85 -3.00 -16.50
C LEU A 125 -11.47 -1.66 -17.14
N CYS A 126 -10.80 -1.70 -18.28
CA CYS A 126 -10.40 -0.52 -19.07
C CYS A 126 -11.63 0.31 -19.43
N HIS A 127 -12.70 -0.35 -19.88
CA HIS A 127 -14.00 0.29 -20.09
C HIS A 127 -14.72 0.56 -18.75
N GLY A 128 -14.67 1.82 -18.32
CA GLY A 128 -15.43 2.33 -17.18
C GLY A 128 -14.76 2.21 -15.81
N ASN A 129 -13.50 1.77 -15.74
CA ASN A 129 -12.68 1.71 -14.52
C ASN A 129 -13.31 0.94 -13.34
N LEU A 130 -14.13 -0.06 -13.64
CA LEU A 130 -14.73 -0.94 -12.63
C LEU A 130 -13.68 -1.88 -12.06
N ARG A 131 -13.74 -2.15 -10.77
CA ARG A 131 -12.91 -3.16 -10.11
C ARG A 131 -13.67 -4.48 -10.07
N GLY A 132 -12.98 -5.57 -10.31
CA GLY A 132 -13.56 -6.90 -10.23
C GLY A 132 -12.53 -7.96 -9.88
N THR A 133 -13.01 -9.18 -9.65
CA THR A 133 -12.21 -10.35 -9.38
C THR A 133 -12.40 -11.35 -10.51
N VAL A 134 -11.31 -11.94 -11.03
CA VAL A 134 -11.41 -13.04 -12.00
C VAL A 134 -12.05 -14.23 -11.29
N VAL A 135 -13.17 -14.75 -11.81
CA VAL A 135 -13.90 -15.89 -11.23
C VAL A 135 -13.87 -17.14 -12.10
N ASP A 136 -13.69 -17.01 -13.41
CA ASP A 136 -13.37 -18.13 -14.31
C ASP A 136 -12.31 -17.73 -15.35
N ILE A 137 -11.54 -18.74 -15.76
CA ILE A 137 -10.48 -18.70 -16.77
C ILE A 137 -10.69 -19.75 -17.88
N GLY A 138 -11.85 -20.43 -17.93
CA GLY A 138 -12.15 -21.46 -18.92
C GLY A 138 -12.06 -21.01 -20.38
N GLN A 139 -12.23 -19.71 -20.66
CA GLN A 139 -12.09 -19.10 -21.99
C GLN A 139 -10.71 -18.45 -22.25
N MET A 140 -9.74 -18.64 -21.36
CA MET A 140 -8.47 -17.90 -21.40
C MET A 140 -7.59 -18.28 -22.60
N GLU A 141 -7.72 -19.49 -23.15
CA GLU A 141 -7.07 -19.89 -24.41
C GLU A 141 -7.64 -19.14 -25.63
N SER A 142 -8.92 -18.74 -25.58
CA SER A 142 -9.57 -17.86 -26.57
C SER A 142 -9.38 -16.37 -26.29
N GLY A 143 -8.64 -16.00 -25.24
CA GLY A 143 -8.27 -14.61 -24.93
C GLY A 143 -9.27 -13.83 -24.06
N SER A 144 -10.22 -14.50 -23.42
CA SER A 144 -11.21 -13.91 -22.51
C SER A 144 -11.17 -14.52 -21.10
N VAL A 145 -11.63 -13.76 -20.11
CA VAL A 145 -11.80 -14.19 -18.71
C VAL A 145 -13.12 -13.70 -18.16
N THR A 146 -13.73 -14.47 -17.25
CA THR A 146 -14.96 -14.05 -16.58
C THR A 146 -14.60 -13.25 -15.33
N VAL A 147 -15.03 -11.99 -15.28
CA VAL A 147 -14.77 -11.07 -14.17
C VAL A 147 -16.06 -10.76 -13.43
N GLU A 148 -16.02 -10.94 -12.12
CA GLU A 148 -17.08 -10.58 -11.20
C GLU A 148 -16.87 -9.17 -10.65
N VAL A 149 -17.86 -8.30 -10.83
CA VAL A 149 -17.87 -6.91 -10.36
C VAL A 149 -18.94 -6.76 -9.29
N ASP A 150 -18.50 -6.42 -8.07
CA ASP A 150 -19.35 -6.08 -6.94
C ASP A 150 -19.51 -4.55 -6.83
N ASP A 151 -20.73 -4.05 -7.07
CA ASP A 151 -21.04 -2.62 -6.97
C ASP A 151 -21.49 -2.17 -5.55
N GLY A 152 -21.58 -3.11 -4.60
CA GLY A 152 -22.06 -2.88 -3.23
C GLY A 152 -23.57 -3.04 -3.06
N SER A 153 -24.31 -3.33 -4.13
CA SER A 153 -25.73 -3.71 -4.11
C SER A 153 -25.96 -5.08 -4.73
N ASP A 154 -25.41 -5.31 -5.93
CA ASP A 154 -25.51 -6.56 -6.67
C ASP A 154 -24.12 -6.99 -7.20
N THR A 155 -23.97 -8.29 -7.41
CA THR A 155 -22.74 -8.91 -7.93
C THR A 155 -22.98 -9.37 -9.37
N THR A 156 -22.29 -8.74 -10.33
CA THR A 156 -22.47 -9.03 -11.77
C THR A 156 -21.22 -9.72 -12.32
N SER A 157 -21.39 -10.89 -12.93
CA SER A 157 -20.32 -11.64 -13.59
C SER A 157 -20.48 -11.60 -15.11
N SER A 158 -19.40 -11.28 -15.83
CA SER A 158 -19.39 -11.15 -17.30
C SER A 158 -18.02 -11.49 -17.89
N ASP A 159 -17.99 -11.93 -19.14
CA ASP A 159 -16.76 -12.20 -19.89
C ASP A 159 -16.16 -10.91 -20.48
N TYR A 160 -14.85 -10.75 -20.33
CA TYR A 160 -14.07 -9.64 -20.88
C TYR A 160 -12.83 -10.16 -21.62
N ALA A 161 -12.42 -9.47 -22.68
CA ALA A 161 -11.15 -9.77 -23.34
C ALA A 161 -9.97 -9.40 -22.43
N ILE A 162 -8.84 -10.11 -22.55
CA ILE A 162 -7.63 -9.84 -21.77
C ILE A 162 -7.04 -8.44 -22.07
N SER A 163 -7.38 -7.84 -23.22
CA SER A 163 -7.09 -6.45 -23.58
C SER A 163 -7.96 -5.42 -22.84
N ASP A 164 -9.18 -5.78 -22.45
CA ASP A 164 -10.13 -4.91 -21.72
C ASP A 164 -9.88 -4.91 -20.19
N VAL A 165 -8.86 -5.62 -19.71
CA VAL A 165 -8.49 -5.68 -18.29
C VAL A 165 -7.05 -5.21 -18.06
N ARG A 166 -6.86 -4.41 -17.00
CA ARG A 166 -5.57 -3.92 -16.52
C ARG A 166 -5.40 -4.19 -15.04
N ILE A 167 -4.16 -4.33 -14.58
CA ILE A 167 -3.86 -4.75 -13.20
C ILE A 167 -3.08 -3.63 -12.50
N ALA A 168 -3.48 -3.24 -11.29
CA ALA A 168 -2.75 -2.22 -10.53
C ALA A 168 -1.35 -2.72 -10.12
N SER A 169 -0.32 -1.88 -10.25
CA SER A 169 1.07 -2.21 -9.87
C SER A 169 1.21 -2.85 -8.48
N ARG A 170 0.39 -2.44 -7.50
CA ARG A 170 0.49 -2.94 -6.12
C ARG A 170 0.00 -4.39 -5.98
N ALA A 171 -0.99 -4.82 -6.78
CA ALA A 171 -1.43 -6.23 -6.84
C ALA A 171 -0.35 -7.13 -7.47
N ILE A 172 0.38 -6.61 -8.46
CA ILE A 172 1.54 -7.28 -9.05
C ILE A 172 2.68 -7.47 -8.03
N GLN A 173 2.89 -6.49 -7.16
CA GLN A 173 3.92 -6.54 -6.11
C GLN A 173 3.53 -7.43 -4.92
N SER A 174 2.26 -7.46 -4.51
CA SER A 174 1.80 -8.24 -3.36
C SER A 174 1.61 -9.72 -3.70
N HIS A 175 0.89 -10.03 -4.78
CA HIS A 175 0.41 -11.38 -5.07
C HIS A 175 1.12 -12.07 -6.24
N TRP A 176 1.59 -11.35 -7.27
CA TRP A 176 2.15 -11.95 -8.49
C TRP A 176 3.68 -12.16 -8.41
N LYS A 177 4.14 -12.75 -7.31
CA LYS A 177 5.57 -13.03 -7.04
C LYS A 177 6.06 -14.29 -7.75
N ASP A 178 5.16 -15.16 -8.18
CA ASP A 178 5.44 -16.41 -8.91
C ASP A 178 5.31 -16.28 -10.44
N ARG A 179 4.78 -15.15 -10.93
CA ARG A 179 4.55 -14.87 -12.37
C ARG A 179 5.65 -14.02 -13.00
N ILE A 180 6.80 -13.93 -12.34
CA ILE A 180 7.99 -13.19 -12.80
C ILE A 180 8.57 -13.87 -14.05
N LEU A 181 9.09 -13.06 -14.98
CA LEU A 181 9.80 -13.52 -16.16
C LEU A 181 11.30 -13.31 -16.00
N THR A 182 12.08 -14.22 -16.59
CA THR A 182 13.54 -14.14 -16.70
C THR A 182 13.94 -13.95 -18.15
N ALA A 183 15.10 -13.35 -18.44
CA ALA A 183 15.47 -13.01 -19.82
C ALA A 183 15.63 -14.23 -20.75
N ASP A 184 15.86 -15.42 -20.20
CA ASP A 184 15.94 -16.70 -20.92
C ASP A 184 14.57 -17.37 -21.17
N SER A 185 13.51 -16.91 -20.52
CA SER A 185 12.12 -17.37 -20.75
C SER A 185 11.33 -16.50 -21.73
N ILE A 186 11.94 -15.44 -22.27
CA ILE A 186 11.29 -14.47 -23.15
C ILE A 186 11.63 -14.75 -24.63
N VAL A 187 10.60 -14.95 -25.44
CA VAL A 187 10.66 -15.10 -26.90
C VAL A 187 10.12 -13.82 -27.54
N THR A 188 10.90 -13.18 -28.40
CA THR A 188 10.53 -11.90 -29.04
C THR A 188 9.99 -12.09 -30.46
N ILE A 189 9.06 -11.21 -30.90
CA ILE A 189 8.54 -11.19 -32.27
C ILE A 189 9.67 -10.92 -33.27
N ILE A 190 10.34 -9.77 -33.15
CA ILE A 190 11.55 -9.46 -33.89
C ILE A 190 12.72 -10.14 -33.18
N ARG A 191 13.32 -11.10 -33.89
CA ARG A 191 14.54 -11.80 -33.49
C ARG A 191 15.74 -11.01 -34.03
N PRO A 192 16.81 -10.79 -33.24
CA PRO A 192 17.79 -9.74 -33.52
C PRO A 192 18.59 -9.92 -34.82
N LYS A 193 18.42 -8.97 -35.74
CA LYS A 193 19.31 -8.63 -36.88
C LYS A 193 19.31 -7.11 -37.08
N LEU A 194 20.38 -6.54 -37.65
CA LEU A 194 20.69 -5.11 -37.52
C LEU A 194 19.96 -4.17 -38.51
N LEU A 195 19.21 -3.21 -37.93
CA LEU A 195 19.14 -1.77 -38.25
C LEU A 195 19.15 -1.26 -39.71
N ARG A 196 18.01 -0.68 -40.15
CA ARG A 196 17.90 0.73 -40.61
C ARG A 196 16.43 1.21 -40.51
N ALA A 197 16.13 2.50 -40.73
CA ALA A 197 14.97 3.17 -40.09
C ALA A 197 14.10 4.09 -40.99
N THR A 198 12.82 4.21 -40.57
CA THR A 198 11.82 5.31 -40.75
C THR A 198 11.36 5.73 -42.17
N PRO A 199 10.19 6.40 -42.37
CA PRO A 199 9.19 6.92 -41.39
C PRO A 199 7.70 6.48 -41.60
N SER A 200 6.79 7.00 -40.76
CA SER A 200 5.31 6.86 -40.73
C SER A 200 4.59 7.81 -41.74
N PRO A 201 3.24 8.05 -41.79
CA PRO A 201 2.17 7.88 -40.77
C PRO A 201 0.73 7.46 -41.25
N SER A 202 -0.24 7.61 -40.34
CA SER A 202 -1.69 7.93 -40.52
C SER A 202 -2.76 6.82 -40.43
N GLY A 203 -3.88 7.18 -39.76
CA GLY A 203 -5.09 6.36 -39.58
C GLY A 203 -5.98 6.90 -38.45
N MET A 204 -7.18 7.39 -38.76
CA MET A 204 -8.20 7.82 -37.78
C MET A 204 -9.33 6.80 -37.69
N SER A 205 -10.04 6.73 -36.56
CA SER A 205 -11.46 6.33 -36.51
C SER A 205 -12.15 6.83 -35.22
N LEU A 206 -13.48 6.70 -35.16
CA LEU A 206 -14.38 7.45 -34.27
C LEU A 206 -15.61 6.62 -33.89
N MET A 207 -16.31 7.05 -32.82
CA MET A 207 -17.63 6.56 -32.35
C MET A 207 -17.62 5.14 -31.71
N SER A 208 -18.58 4.72 -30.89
CA SER A 208 -19.87 5.32 -30.49
C SER A 208 -20.15 5.16 -28.99
N ALA A 209 -20.99 6.04 -28.42
CA ALA A 209 -21.50 5.89 -27.05
C ALA A 209 -22.85 5.15 -27.03
N THR A 210 -23.09 4.34 -25.99
CA THR A 210 -24.42 3.78 -25.65
C THR A 210 -24.77 4.05 -24.19
N SER A 211 -26.06 4.08 -23.86
CA SER A 211 -26.56 4.63 -22.60
C SER A 211 -26.27 3.73 -21.39
N LEU A 212 -25.51 4.24 -20.43
CA LEU A 212 -25.31 3.63 -19.12
C LEU A 212 -26.19 4.30 -18.06
N LYS A 213 -26.90 3.49 -17.26
CA LYS A 213 -27.56 3.97 -16.03
C LYS A 213 -26.51 4.62 -15.13
N HIS A 214 -26.84 5.76 -14.50
CA HIS A 214 -25.89 6.53 -13.70
C HIS A 214 -25.29 5.72 -12.53
N LYS A 215 -24.04 5.26 -12.71
CA LYS A 215 -23.22 4.73 -11.62
C LYS A 215 -22.82 5.89 -10.69
N LYS A 216 -22.86 5.65 -9.38
CA LYS A 216 -22.53 6.67 -8.38
C LYS A 216 -20.99 6.84 -8.31
N PRO A 217 -20.43 8.03 -8.60
CA PRO A 217 -18.99 8.21 -8.79
C PRO A 217 -18.15 8.00 -7.52
N PHE A 218 -18.78 8.01 -6.34
CA PHE A 218 -18.12 7.89 -5.05
C PHE A 218 -18.47 6.59 -4.29
N ALA A 219 -18.93 5.54 -4.97
CA ALA A 219 -19.06 4.22 -4.36
C ALA A 219 -17.76 3.80 -3.64
N LYS A 220 -17.89 3.12 -2.49
CA LYS A 220 -16.78 2.64 -1.62
C LYS A 220 -15.73 3.73 -1.26
N THR A 221 -16.10 5.01 -1.34
CA THR A 221 -15.22 6.18 -1.12
C THR A 221 -15.61 6.92 0.15
N GLY A 222 -14.67 7.07 1.08
CA GLY A 222 -14.85 7.77 2.35
C GLY A 222 -14.36 9.22 2.32
N PHE A 223 -15.04 10.11 3.05
CA PHE A 223 -14.75 11.55 3.06
C PHE A 223 -14.71 12.13 4.47
N VAL A 224 -13.55 12.66 4.87
CA VAL A 224 -13.42 13.48 6.09
C VAL A 224 -13.53 14.96 5.72
N VAL A 225 -14.56 15.64 6.23
CA VAL A 225 -14.77 17.08 5.97
C VAL A 225 -14.14 17.92 7.09
N THR A 226 -13.43 19.00 6.73
CA THR A 226 -12.97 20.07 7.63
C THR A 226 -13.06 21.42 6.92
N LEU A 227 -13.46 22.48 7.61
CA LEU A 227 -13.62 23.83 7.03
C LEU A 227 -12.74 24.86 7.73
N THR A 228 -12.30 25.91 7.04
CA THR A 228 -11.60 27.05 7.66
C THR A 228 -12.51 27.84 8.61
N VAL A 229 -11.91 28.74 9.40
CA VAL A 229 -12.64 29.62 10.33
C VAL A 229 -13.18 30.88 9.60
N ARG A 230 -12.87 31.06 8.30
CA ARG A 230 -13.23 32.27 7.53
C ARG A 230 -14.63 32.22 6.91
N ILE A 231 -15.27 31.05 6.87
CA ILE A 231 -16.62 30.88 6.32
C ILE A 231 -17.67 31.45 7.30
N LYS A 232 -18.56 32.31 6.79
CA LYS A 232 -19.62 32.96 7.59
C LYS A 232 -20.67 32.00 8.13
N HIS A 233 -20.97 30.92 7.39
CA HIS A 233 -21.98 29.92 7.73
C HIS A 233 -21.40 28.49 7.58
N PRO A 234 -20.48 28.07 8.45
CA PRO A 234 -19.69 26.86 8.24
C PRO A 234 -20.54 25.59 8.28
N GLU A 235 -21.53 25.49 9.18
CA GLU A 235 -22.41 24.32 9.25
C GLU A 235 -23.29 24.20 7.99
N GLN A 236 -23.83 25.30 7.45
CA GLN A 236 -24.61 25.27 6.20
C GLN A 236 -23.78 24.76 5.01
N MET A 237 -22.52 25.20 4.91
CA MET A 237 -21.60 24.69 3.88
C MET A 237 -21.26 23.21 4.13
N LYS A 238 -20.98 22.83 5.38
CA LYS A 238 -20.66 21.44 5.78
C LYS A 238 -21.82 20.50 5.46
N ASP A 239 -23.05 20.89 5.77
CA ASP A 239 -24.24 20.07 5.55
C ASP A 239 -24.54 19.94 4.05
N SER A 240 -24.36 21.01 3.27
CA SER A 240 -24.43 20.97 1.79
C SER A 240 -23.38 20.00 1.20
N VAL A 241 -22.13 20.10 1.66
CA VAL A 241 -21.02 19.19 1.30
C VAL A 241 -21.37 17.74 1.67
N MET A 242 -21.87 17.50 2.88
CA MET A 242 -22.23 16.15 3.37
C MET A 242 -23.44 15.56 2.62
N LEU A 243 -24.40 16.38 2.18
CA LEU A 243 -25.51 15.95 1.33
C LEU A 243 -25.02 15.60 -0.07
N ALA A 244 -24.17 16.42 -0.69
CA ALA A 244 -23.61 16.16 -2.02
C ALA A 244 -22.74 14.89 -2.07
N ILE A 245 -21.95 14.62 -1.03
CA ILE A 245 -21.20 13.36 -0.87
C ILE A 245 -22.16 12.15 -0.90
N LYS A 246 -23.19 12.16 -0.04
CA LYS A 246 -24.15 11.05 0.09
C LYS A 246 -24.99 10.85 -1.16
N HIS A 247 -25.44 11.93 -1.80
CA HIS A 247 -26.18 11.89 -3.06
C HIS A 247 -25.39 11.13 -4.15
N ASN A 248 -24.09 11.44 -4.26
CA ASN A 248 -23.17 10.86 -5.24
C ASN A 248 -22.52 9.53 -4.78
N GLY A 249 -23.02 8.93 -3.69
CA GLY A 249 -22.69 7.57 -3.23
C GLY A 249 -21.49 7.44 -2.29
N GLY A 250 -20.92 8.56 -1.83
CA GLY A 250 -19.82 8.57 -0.89
C GLY A 250 -20.25 8.47 0.58
N THR A 251 -19.36 7.96 1.41
CA THR A 251 -19.57 7.83 2.86
C THR A 251 -18.89 8.99 3.60
N VAL A 252 -19.64 9.74 4.40
CA VAL A 252 -19.06 10.79 5.26
C VAL A 252 -18.50 10.18 6.52
N ILE A 253 -17.24 10.49 6.84
CA ILE A 253 -16.52 10.06 8.04
C ILE A 253 -16.40 11.27 8.98
N ASP A 254 -17.02 11.18 10.16
CA ASP A 254 -17.02 12.29 11.13
C ASP A 254 -15.64 12.64 11.68
N ASP A 255 -14.77 11.63 11.86
CA ASP A 255 -13.39 11.80 12.33
C ASP A 255 -12.49 10.59 11.99
N TRP A 256 -11.19 10.82 11.81
CA TRP A 256 -10.20 9.77 11.51
C TRP A 256 -10.20 8.62 12.51
N SER A 257 -10.49 8.89 13.79
CA SER A 257 -10.65 7.88 14.84
C SER A 257 -11.71 6.81 14.55
N SER A 258 -12.58 7.00 13.55
CA SER A 258 -13.58 6.02 13.12
C SER A 258 -13.09 5.01 12.08
N ILE A 259 -11.91 5.23 11.49
CA ILE A 259 -11.26 4.28 10.56
C ILE A 259 -9.82 3.93 10.92
N PHE A 260 -9.15 4.75 11.72
CA PHE A 260 -7.86 4.48 12.33
C PHE A 260 -8.00 4.67 13.86
N PRO A 261 -8.20 3.59 14.65
CA PRO A 261 -8.41 3.72 16.09
C PRO A 261 -7.22 4.41 16.78
N MET A 262 -7.46 5.63 17.24
CA MET A 262 -6.48 6.49 17.91
C MET A 262 -6.34 6.13 19.41
N GLU A 263 -6.06 4.86 19.68
CA GLU A 263 -5.94 4.28 21.02
C GLU A 263 -4.48 4.10 21.45
N GLY A 264 -4.18 4.40 22.73
CA GLY A 264 -2.84 4.25 23.31
C GLY A 264 -2.91 4.01 24.82
N THR A 265 -1.79 3.58 25.41
CA THR A 265 -1.72 3.14 26.80
C THR A 265 -1.57 4.32 27.76
N HIS A 266 -2.56 4.54 28.62
CA HIS A 266 -2.48 5.50 29.72
C HIS A 266 -1.84 4.88 30.98
N SER A 267 -1.07 5.68 31.73
CA SER A 267 -0.50 5.32 33.03
C SER A 267 -0.25 6.58 33.88
N GLN A 268 0.34 6.44 35.07
CA GLN A 268 0.57 7.55 36.03
C GLN A 268 -0.71 8.37 36.32
N SER A 269 -1.85 7.70 36.53
CA SER A 269 -3.16 8.32 36.69
C SER A 269 -3.54 9.27 35.53
N ASN A 270 -3.37 8.79 34.30
CA ASN A 270 -3.54 9.51 33.02
C ASN A 270 -2.54 10.66 32.79
N LYS A 271 -1.49 10.81 33.59
CA LYS A 271 -0.43 11.82 33.38
C LYS A 271 0.66 11.39 32.40
N ARG A 272 0.67 10.11 32.01
CA ARG A 272 1.44 9.56 30.89
C ARG A 272 0.49 8.85 29.93
N TRP A 273 0.69 9.08 28.64
CA TRP A 273 0.10 8.32 27.53
C TRP A 273 1.22 7.85 26.59
N VAL A 274 1.08 6.67 25.99
CA VAL A 274 2.05 6.12 25.03
C VAL A 274 1.34 5.45 23.86
N ALA A 275 1.80 5.70 22.64
CA ALA A 275 1.51 4.88 21.48
C ALA A 275 2.77 4.58 20.66
N SER A 276 2.65 3.60 19.78
CA SER A 276 3.66 3.17 18.82
C SER A 276 3.06 3.08 17.43
N GLN A 277 3.90 3.08 16.39
CA GLN A 277 3.46 3.05 15.00
C GLN A 277 2.51 1.88 14.73
N GLU A 278 2.74 0.71 15.35
CA GLU A 278 1.92 -0.48 15.19
C GLU A 278 0.52 -0.40 15.83
N ASN A 279 0.23 0.62 16.65
CA ASN A 279 -1.13 0.89 17.11
C ASN A 279 -1.97 1.57 16.03
N PHE A 280 -1.36 2.37 15.15
CA PHE A 280 -2.06 3.06 14.06
C PHE A 280 -2.25 2.15 12.84
N LYS A 281 -3.43 1.52 12.76
CA LYS A 281 -3.80 0.60 11.68
C LYS A 281 -5.22 0.92 11.18
N PHE A 282 -5.46 0.72 9.89
CA PHE A 282 -6.82 0.79 9.34
C PHE A 282 -7.67 -0.33 9.95
N LYS A 283 -8.67 0.08 10.72
CA LYS A 283 -9.66 -0.77 11.38
C LYS A 283 -10.96 0.05 11.41
N PRO A 284 -11.73 0.06 10.31
CA PRO A 284 -13.03 0.72 10.28
C PRO A 284 -13.94 0.15 11.37
N LYS A 285 -14.78 1.01 11.94
CA LYS A 285 -16.01 0.56 12.61
C LYS A 285 -16.96 -0.07 11.57
N PRO A 286 -17.95 -0.88 11.97
CA PRO A 286 -18.84 -1.57 11.03
C PRO A 286 -19.52 -0.66 10.00
N GLU A 287 -19.88 0.58 10.35
CA GLU A 287 -20.48 1.56 9.44
C GLU A 287 -19.52 2.13 8.37
N PHE A 288 -18.23 1.77 8.44
CA PHE A 288 -17.17 2.15 7.50
C PHE A 288 -16.44 0.94 6.90
N GLU A 289 -16.94 -0.28 7.08
CA GLU A 289 -16.44 -1.47 6.38
C GLU A 289 -16.67 -1.36 4.86
N GLY A 290 -15.85 -2.05 4.06
CA GLY A 290 -15.92 -1.98 2.60
C GLY A 290 -15.40 -0.70 1.93
N LEU A 291 -14.89 0.27 2.69
CA LEU A 291 -14.18 1.43 2.13
C LEU A 291 -12.87 1.01 1.46
N GLU A 292 -12.69 1.38 0.18
CA GLU A 292 -11.48 1.10 -0.60
C GLU A 292 -10.54 2.31 -0.71
N ARG A 293 -11.07 3.54 -0.58
CA ARG A 293 -10.29 4.78 -0.64
C ARG A 293 -10.92 5.87 0.22
N VAL A 294 -10.12 6.78 0.74
CA VAL A 294 -10.60 7.96 1.49
C VAL A 294 -9.92 9.24 1.03
N PHE A 295 -10.61 10.36 1.21
CA PHE A 295 -10.10 11.70 0.91
C PHE A 295 -10.46 12.65 2.06
N LEU A 296 -9.73 13.77 2.16
CA LEU A 296 -10.15 14.90 2.96
C LEU A 296 -10.73 16.00 2.06
N LEU A 297 -11.83 16.63 2.46
CA LEU A 297 -12.42 17.78 1.79
C LEU A 297 -12.34 19.04 2.67
N ALA A 298 -11.95 20.15 2.06
CA ALA A 298 -11.92 21.47 2.67
C ALA A 298 -12.20 22.60 1.66
N ASP A 299 -12.50 23.79 2.18
CA ASP A 299 -12.62 25.03 1.40
C ASP A 299 -11.25 25.66 1.05
N ASP A 300 -10.25 25.50 1.91
CA ASP A 300 -8.86 25.88 1.68
C ASP A 300 -7.93 25.06 2.60
N TYR A 301 -6.61 25.13 2.37
CA TYR A 301 -5.63 24.49 3.24
C TYR A 301 -5.72 25.02 4.68
N ASN A 302 -5.54 24.15 5.67
CA ASN A 302 -5.66 24.55 7.08
C ASN A 302 -4.87 23.65 8.02
N GLN A 303 -4.46 24.20 9.18
CA GLN A 303 -3.71 23.45 10.20
C GLN A 303 -4.62 22.77 11.25
N LYS A 304 -5.87 22.42 10.90
CA LYS A 304 -6.76 21.67 11.81
C LYS A 304 -6.32 20.20 11.88
N PRO A 305 -6.55 19.47 13.00
CA PRO A 305 -6.07 18.11 13.19
C PRO A 305 -6.39 17.16 12.04
N LYS A 306 -7.62 17.23 11.51
CA LYS A 306 -8.04 16.43 10.36
C LYS A 306 -7.14 16.60 9.13
N PHE A 307 -6.79 17.84 8.80
CA PHE A 307 -5.95 18.16 7.65
C PHE A 307 -4.51 17.72 7.88
N LEU A 308 -3.95 17.97 9.07
CA LEU A 308 -2.59 17.56 9.42
C LEU A 308 -2.40 16.04 9.47
N VAL A 309 -3.39 15.29 9.97
CA VAL A 309 -3.39 13.82 9.92
C VAL A 309 -3.43 13.32 8.47
N ALA A 310 -4.26 13.92 7.60
CA ALA A 310 -4.30 13.56 6.19
C ALA A 310 -2.94 13.75 5.49
N LEU A 311 -2.32 14.92 5.65
CA LEU A 311 -0.97 15.21 5.12
C LEU A 311 0.08 14.22 5.61
N ALA A 312 0.10 13.92 6.91
CA ALA A 312 1.08 13.01 7.51
C ALA A 312 0.93 11.55 7.02
N LEU A 313 -0.29 11.16 6.65
CA LEU A 313 -0.60 9.86 6.05
C LEU A 313 -0.44 9.83 4.52
N GLY A 314 -0.30 10.99 3.86
CA GLY A 314 -0.29 11.13 2.40
C GLY A 314 -1.66 10.95 1.76
N ILE A 315 -2.74 11.19 2.52
CA ILE A 315 -4.13 11.19 2.04
C ILE A 315 -4.40 12.55 1.37
N PRO A 316 -4.87 12.63 0.11
CA PRO A 316 -5.10 13.90 -0.57
C PRO A 316 -6.17 14.76 0.12
N CYS A 317 -5.81 16.01 0.40
CA CYS A 317 -6.70 17.08 0.82
C CYS A 317 -7.22 17.84 -0.41
N LEU A 318 -8.52 17.81 -0.66
CA LEU A 318 -9.16 18.30 -1.88
C LEU A 318 -10.08 19.49 -1.61
N SER A 319 -10.28 20.33 -2.61
CA SER A 319 -11.30 21.38 -2.63
C SER A 319 -12.70 20.76 -2.56
N ASN A 320 -13.58 21.38 -1.78
CA ASN A 320 -15.04 21.12 -1.76
C ASN A 320 -15.68 21.22 -3.17
N GLU A 321 -14.98 21.78 -4.16
CA GLU A 321 -15.45 21.83 -5.54
C GLU A 321 -15.54 20.45 -6.22
N TRP A 322 -14.74 19.46 -5.79
CA TRP A 322 -14.71 18.12 -6.40
C TRP A 322 -16.09 17.44 -6.43
N ILE A 323 -16.87 17.65 -5.37
CA ILE A 323 -18.17 17.00 -5.15
C ILE A 323 -19.35 17.81 -5.69
N ARG A 324 -19.13 18.96 -6.33
CA ARG A 324 -20.21 19.79 -6.85
C ARG A 324 -20.75 19.23 -8.17
N ASP A 325 -22.06 19.34 -8.33
CA ASP A 325 -22.80 18.97 -9.54
C ASP A 325 -22.17 19.47 -10.86
N ASP A 326 -21.60 20.68 -10.89
CA ASP A 326 -21.00 21.28 -12.08
C ASP A 326 -19.59 20.77 -12.41
N TYR A 327 -18.96 20.04 -11.48
CA TYR A 327 -17.80 19.19 -11.73
C TYR A 327 -18.26 17.80 -12.18
N LEU A 328 -19.15 17.17 -11.40
CA LEU A 328 -19.59 15.78 -11.57
C LEU A 328 -20.37 15.52 -12.87
N LYS A 329 -21.18 16.46 -13.35
CA LYS A 329 -21.98 16.30 -14.59
C LYS A 329 -21.14 16.20 -15.88
N LYS A 330 -19.81 16.32 -15.78
CA LYS A 330 -18.88 16.26 -16.93
C LYS A 330 -18.09 14.95 -17.02
N GLN A 331 -18.06 14.12 -15.98
CA GLN A 331 -17.19 12.94 -15.91
C GLN A 331 -17.89 11.76 -15.21
N THR A 332 -17.78 10.56 -15.79
CA THR A 332 -18.31 9.31 -15.19
C THR A 332 -17.51 8.80 -14.00
N SER A 333 -16.25 9.20 -13.89
CA SER A 333 -15.44 9.13 -12.67
C SER A 333 -14.67 10.46 -12.57
N PRO A 334 -14.94 11.30 -11.57
CA PRO A 334 -14.32 12.62 -11.46
C PRO A 334 -12.85 12.50 -11.03
N ASP A 335 -11.94 13.07 -11.80
CA ASP A 335 -10.54 13.22 -11.39
C ASP A 335 -10.44 14.14 -10.16
N TRP A 336 -9.57 13.80 -9.20
CA TRP A 336 -9.31 14.59 -7.99
C TRP A 336 -8.06 15.46 -8.10
N GLN A 337 -7.14 15.16 -9.01
CA GLN A 337 -5.85 15.86 -9.12
C GLN A 337 -6.01 17.37 -9.41
N PRO A 338 -6.95 17.84 -10.27
CA PRO A 338 -7.12 19.27 -10.57
C PRO A 338 -7.68 20.10 -9.40
N VAL A 339 -8.16 19.44 -8.34
CA VAL A 339 -8.79 20.06 -7.16
C VAL A 339 -7.99 19.78 -5.88
N LEU A 340 -6.73 19.35 -6.02
CA LEU A 340 -5.79 19.16 -4.92
C LEU A 340 -5.37 20.51 -4.29
N LEU A 341 -5.54 20.64 -2.98
CA LEU A 341 -5.16 21.87 -2.25
C LEU A 341 -3.64 21.98 -2.04
N PRO A 342 -3.10 23.15 -1.65
CA PRO A 342 -1.78 23.22 -1.03
C PRO A 342 -1.68 22.38 0.24
N ALA A 343 -0.49 21.91 0.61
CA ALA A 343 -0.23 21.35 1.93
C ALA A 343 -0.36 22.45 3.01
N GLY A 344 0.11 23.65 2.68
CA GLY A 344 -0.03 24.82 3.53
C GLY A 344 0.77 26.02 3.01
N PHE A 345 0.81 27.07 3.81
CA PHE A 345 1.87 28.07 3.76
C PHE A 345 2.92 27.70 4.80
N SER A 346 4.18 27.64 4.39
CA SER A 346 5.34 27.51 5.28
C SER A 346 5.87 28.90 5.60
N GLU A 347 6.01 29.21 6.88
CA GLU A 347 6.58 30.49 7.33
C GLU A 347 8.09 30.49 7.12
N THR A 348 8.78 29.41 7.51
CA THR A 348 10.24 29.24 7.32
C THR A 348 10.66 29.32 5.87
N LEU A 349 9.83 28.83 4.92
CA LEU A 349 10.10 28.92 3.49
C LEU A 349 9.42 30.13 2.82
N SER A 350 8.60 30.89 3.55
CA SER A 350 7.79 32.01 3.06
C SER A 350 7.01 31.70 1.77
N ALA A 351 6.49 30.48 1.65
CA ALA A 351 5.94 29.93 0.42
C ALA A 351 4.72 29.03 0.67
N ARG A 352 3.79 29.00 -0.31
CA ARG A 352 2.77 27.92 -0.37
C ARG A 352 3.43 26.65 -0.92
N VAL A 353 3.25 25.53 -0.22
CA VAL A 353 3.87 24.24 -0.55
C VAL A 353 2.78 23.29 -1.09
N SER A 354 3.10 22.54 -2.14
CA SER A 354 2.23 21.49 -2.68
C SER A 354 2.15 20.28 -1.75
N GLN A 355 1.06 19.50 -1.84
CA GLN A 355 0.98 18.21 -1.17
C GLN A 355 1.93 17.18 -1.81
N LEU A 356 2.48 16.30 -0.98
CA LEU A 356 3.27 15.14 -1.41
C LEU A 356 2.38 13.89 -1.27
N VAL A 357 1.67 13.57 -2.35
CA VAL A 357 0.63 12.53 -2.42
C VAL A 357 0.88 11.61 -3.59
N ASP A 358 0.42 10.37 -3.47
CA ASP A 358 0.38 9.43 -4.59
C ASP A 358 -0.67 9.90 -5.62
N LEU A 359 -0.32 9.99 -6.90
CA LEU A 359 -1.27 10.39 -7.95
C LEU A 359 -2.20 9.24 -8.36
N ASP A 360 -1.83 7.99 -8.05
CA ASP A 360 -2.67 6.80 -8.13
C ASP A 360 -3.49 6.56 -6.84
N TRP A 361 -3.60 7.58 -5.97
CA TRP A 361 -4.27 7.44 -4.68
C TRP A 361 -5.69 6.88 -4.80
N GLY A 362 -5.96 5.88 -3.96
CA GLY A 362 -7.23 5.18 -3.94
C GLY A 362 -7.45 4.18 -5.07
N ASN A 363 -6.48 3.93 -5.96
CA ASN A 363 -6.57 2.88 -7.00
C ASN A 363 -6.54 1.44 -6.44
N CYS A 364 -6.08 1.25 -5.20
CA CYS A 364 -6.16 -0.02 -4.47
C CYS A 364 -6.49 0.20 -2.97
N LYS A 365 -7.08 -0.80 -2.31
CA LYS A 365 -7.44 -0.76 -0.88
C LYS A 365 -6.23 -0.74 0.05
N GLU A 366 -5.06 -1.15 -0.45
CA GLU A 366 -3.77 -1.12 0.23
C GLU A 366 -3.28 0.31 0.49
N HIS A 367 -3.87 1.34 -0.15
CA HIS A 367 -3.69 2.73 0.26
C HIS A 367 -4.31 3.02 1.64
N LEU A 368 -5.28 2.21 2.10
CA LEU A 368 -5.84 2.29 3.45
C LEU A 368 -5.23 1.22 4.37
N THR A 369 -5.28 -0.05 3.97
CA THR A 369 -4.88 -1.18 4.86
C THR A 369 -3.41 -1.17 5.24
N ASP A 370 -2.55 -0.56 4.40
CA ASP A 370 -1.10 -0.43 4.59
C ASP A 370 -0.67 1.07 4.59
N ILE A 371 -1.51 1.94 5.15
CA ILE A 371 -1.34 3.41 5.18
C ILE A 371 0.01 3.89 5.75
N MET A 372 0.54 3.19 6.76
CA MET A 372 1.78 3.59 7.41
C MET A 372 3.03 3.31 6.56
N SER A 373 2.92 2.38 5.60
CA SER A 373 3.96 2.05 4.62
C SER A 373 3.87 2.90 3.34
N ASN A 374 3.01 3.92 3.30
CA ASN A 374 2.97 4.88 2.19
C ASN A 374 4.33 5.60 2.05
N THR A 375 5.08 5.24 0.99
CA THR A 375 6.42 5.77 0.70
C THR A 375 6.43 7.14 0.02
N VAL A 376 5.28 7.63 -0.45
CA VAL A 376 5.18 8.98 -1.03
C VAL A 376 5.04 10.01 0.10
N ALA A 377 4.30 9.69 1.16
CA ALA A 377 4.30 10.50 2.38
C ALA A 377 5.72 10.57 2.96
N SER A 378 6.20 11.77 3.31
CA SER A 378 7.63 12.01 3.65
C SER A 378 8.12 11.35 4.96
N LYS A 379 7.21 10.83 5.80
CA LYS A 379 7.46 10.13 7.07
C LYS A 379 8.67 10.68 7.86
N LEU A 380 8.68 11.99 8.11
CA LEU A 380 9.81 12.74 8.66
C LEU A 380 10.35 12.25 10.01
N PHE A 381 9.55 11.52 10.77
CA PHE A 381 9.94 10.92 12.05
C PHE A 381 10.10 9.39 11.98
N SER A 382 10.28 8.82 10.79
CA SER A 382 10.51 7.37 10.60
C SER A 382 11.59 6.84 11.54
N GLY A 383 11.24 5.83 12.33
CA GLY A 383 12.14 5.20 13.31
C GLY A 383 12.40 6.03 14.59
N LYS A 384 11.92 7.27 14.69
CA LYS A 384 12.20 8.16 15.82
C LYS A 384 11.34 7.87 17.05
N THR A 385 11.85 8.25 18.22
CA THR A 385 11.18 8.20 19.52
C THR A 385 10.97 9.61 20.04
N ILE A 386 9.73 9.97 20.39
CA ILE A 386 9.37 11.37 20.69
C ILE A 386 8.63 11.48 22.02
N LEU A 387 8.96 12.51 22.78
CA LEU A 387 8.23 12.93 23.99
C LEU A 387 7.45 14.21 23.70
N CYS A 388 6.14 14.22 23.97
CA CYS A 388 5.31 15.42 24.01
C CYS A 388 5.17 15.87 25.46
N LEU A 389 5.51 17.13 25.77
CA LEU A 389 5.53 17.67 27.12
C LEU A 389 4.51 18.80 27.28
N GLY A 390 3.58 18.61 28.22
CA GLY A 390 2.52 19.56 28.57
C GLY A 390 1.13 18.92 28.59
N SER A 391 0.25 19.36 29.49
CA SER A 391 -1.12 18.83 29.68
C SER A 391 -1.94 18.75 28.39
N ASP A 392 -1.83 19.78 27.57
CA ASP A 392 -2.63 19.98 26.37
C ASP A 392 -2.25 19.01 25.24
N LEU A 393 -1.06 18.41 25.34
CA LEU A 393 -0.55 17.42 24.39
C LEU A 393 -0.80 15.98 24.86
N VAL A 394 -1.33 15.74 26.06
CA VAL A 394 -1.67 14.39 26.54
C VAL A 394 -3.07 13.99 26.02
N PRO A 395 -3.20 12.95 25.17
CA PRO A 395 -4.51 12.47 24.76
C PRO A 395 -5.34 12.03 25.96
N LEU A 396 -6.66 12.17 25.88
CA LEU A 396 -7.58 11.75 26.94
C LEU A 396 -8.21 10.38 26.62
N PRO A 397 -8.51 9.53 27.62
CA PRO A 397 -9.24 8.29 27.40
C PRO A 397 -10.62 8.58 26.78
N SER A 398 -11.03 7.76 25.82
CA SER A 398 -12.33 7.89 25.15
C SER A 398 -13.48 7.72 26.15
N ARG A 399 -14.06 8.85 26.59
CA ARG A 399 -15.27 8.87 27.42
C ARG A 399 -16.50 8.82 26.52
N GLY A 400 -17.24 7.72 26.57
CA GLY A 400 -18.51 7.57 25.87
C GLY A 400 -19.62 8.48 26.43
N GLY A 401 -19.59 9.77 26.09
CA GLY A 401 -20.61 10.72 26.53
C GLY A 401 -20.42 12.15 26.02
N ARG A 402 -21.39 12.62 25.21
CA ARG A 402 -21.73 14.03 24.85
C ARG A 402 -20.57 15.05 24.80
N LYS A 403 -20.21 15.48 23.58
CA LYS A 403 -19.38 16.69 23.34
C LYS A 403 -20.03 17.93 23.94
N GLY A 404 -19.42 18.49 25.01
CA GLY A 404 -19.73 19.82 25.53
C GLY A 404 -18.95 20.90 24.77
N GLY A 405 -19.64 21.94 24.30
CA GLY A 405 -19.11 22.88 23.31
C GLY A 405 -18.18 23.97 23.83
N SER A 406 -17.09 23.64 24.53
CA SER A 406 -16.12 24.65 25.02
C SER A 406 -14.63 24.33 24.82
N ASP A 407 -14.25 23.08 24.53
CA ASP A 407 -12.84 22.63 24.65
C ASP A 407 -12.13 22.30 23.31
N ALA A 408 -12.70 22.73 22.18
CA ALA A 408 -12.26 22.33 20.83
C ALA A 408 -10.78 22.62 20.50
N THR A 409 -10.17 23.63 21.12
CA THR A 409 -8.75 23.99 20.91
C THR A 409 -7.81 23.10 21.74
N GLN A 410 -8.22 22.66 22.93
CA GLN A 410 -7.46 21.66 23.69
C GLN A 410 -7.58 20.29 23.01
N ASP A 411 -8.78 19.89 22.61
CA ASP A 411 -9.00 18.67 21.81
C ASP A 411 -8.16 18.64 20.53
N ALA A 412 -7.98 19.79 19.86
CA ALA A 412 -7.09 19.87 18.70
C ALA A 412 -5.60 19.67 19.05
N SER A 413 -5.17 20.11 20.24
CA SER A 413 -3.80 19.93 20.74
C SER A 413 -3.53 18.47 21.13
N ARG A 414 -4.54 17.78 21.67
CA ARG A 414 -4.49 16.36 22.07
C ARG A 414 -4.32 15.38 20.90
N VAL A 415 -4.50 15.82 19.64
CA VAL A 415 -4.25 15.00 18.42
C VAL A 415 -2.80 15.15 17.92
N VAL A 416 -2.01 16.10 18.44
CA VAL A 416 -0.63 16.32 18.00
C VAL A 416 0.31 15.10 18.16
N PRO A 417 0.23 14.28 19.23
CA PRO A 417 1.00 13.03 19.31
C PRO A 417 0.64 12.04 18.19
N TRP A 418 -0.64 12.00 17.79
CA TRP A 418 -1.10 11.14 16.68
C TRP A 418 -0.62 11.65 15.32
N ILE A 419 -0.52 12.97 15.11
CA ILE A 419 0.11 13.54 13.91
C ILE A 419 1.57 13.07 13.82
N MET A 420 2.32 13.03 14.93
CA MET A 420 3.69 12.53 14.94
C MET A 420 3.81 11.02 14.66
N ILE A 421 2.89 10.19 15.18
CA ILE A 421 2.77 8.78 14.78
C ILE A 421 2.52 8.67 13.27
N CYS A 422 1.58 9.45 12.72
CA CYS A 422 1.29 9.47 11.28
C CYS A 422 2.52 9.90 10.44
N MET A 423 3.31 10.85 10.94
CA MET A 423 4.62 11.27 10.40
C MET A 423 5.73 10.22 10.54
N GLY A 424 5.41 9.00 11.00
CA GLY A 424 6.32 7.85 10.99
C GLY A 424 7.01 7.55 12.32
N ALA A 425 6.76 8.33 13.38
CA ALA A 425 7.37 8.09 14.70
C ALA A 425 7.12 6.65 15.17
N SER A 426 8.20 5.94 15.51
CA SER A 426 8.13 4.55 15.98
C SER A 426 7.38 4.44 17.31
N ARG A 427 7.58 5.44 18.18
CA ARG A 427 6.96 5.58 19.50
C ARG A 427 6.80 7.06 19.84
N VAL A 428 5.59 7.43 20.27
CA VAL A 428 5.31 8.76 20.85
C VAL A 428 4.76 8.56 22.26
N GLU A 429 5.31 9.31 23.20
CA GLU A 429 4.85 9.37 24.58
C GLU A 429 4.45 10.80 24.89
N ALA A 430 3.34 11.00 25.60
CA ALA A 430 2.86 12.32 26.00
C ALA A 430 2.71 12.38 27.52
N VAL A 431 3.24 13.44 28.14
CA VAL A 431 3.26 13.59 29.61
C VAL A 431 2.92 15.01 30.05
N THR A 432 2.24 15.13 31.20
CA THR A 432 1.89 16.45 31.75
C THR A 432 3.10 17.20 32.30
N GLU A 433 4.13 16.48 32.75
CA GLU A 433 5.37 17.00 33.35
C GLU A 433 6.53 16.03 33.06
N ALA A 434 7.76 16.52 32.94
CA ALA A 434 8.94 15.71 32.61
C ALA A 434 9.17 14.53 33.59
N LYS A 435 8.88 14.72 34.88
CA LYS A 435 8.95 13.66 35.92
C LYS A 435 8.01 12.47 35.68
N PHE A 436 7.08 12.57 34.74
CA PHE A 436 6.22 11.46 34.32
C PHE A 436 6.68 10.79 33.02
N ALA A 437 7.78 11.20 32.39
CA ALA A 437 8.39 10.47 31.27
C ALA A 437 8.87 9.07 31.70
N SER A 438 8.89 8.11 30.75
CA SER A 438 9.36 6.74 30.98
C SER A 438 10.88 6.57 30.84
N LYS A 439 11.57 7.59 30.35
CA LYS A 439 13.03 7.74 30.32
C LYS A 439 13.40 9.19 30.64
N ASP A 440 14.69 9.46 30.82
CA ASP A 440 15.23 10.82 30.86
C ASP A 440 15.13 11.52 29.49
N LEU A 441 15.12 12.85 29.50
CA LEU A 441 14.89 13.67 28.29
C LEU A 441 15.89 13.40 27.13
N PRO A 442 17.20 13.18 27.37
CA PRO A 442 18.15 12.87 26.28
C PRO A 442 17.94 11.49 25.62
N ALA A 443 17.09 10.63 26.19
CA ALA A 443 16.81 9.30 25.65
C ALA A 443 15.63 9.25 24.65
N TYR A 444 15.21 10.42 24.16
CA TYR A 444 14.26 10.63 23.07
C TYR A 444 14.94 11.43 21.94
N ASP A 445 14.59 11.14 20.69
CA ASP A 445 15.12 11.88 19.53
C ASP A 445 14.60 13.33 19.46
N TYR A 446 13.42 13.58 20.03
CA TYR A 446 12.80 14.90 20.12
C TYR A 446 11.99 15.05 21.42
N VAL A 447 12.06 16.21 22.04
CA VAL A 447 11.14 16.67 23.09
C VAL A 447 10.32 17.84 22.55
N ILE A 448 9.03 17.61 22.35
CA ILE A 448 8.08 18.56 21.75
C ILE A 448 7.24 19.21 22.84
N VAL A 449 7.41 20.52 23.03
CA VAL A 449 6.50 21.36 23.83
C VAL A 449 5.42 21.99 22.93
N LYS A 450 4.42 22.65 23.52
CA LYS A 450 3.32 23.26 22.76
C LYS A 450 3.80 24.48 21.97
N GLU A 451 4.23 25.54 22.65
CA GLU A 451 4.85 26.73 22.03
C GLU A 451 6.31 26.92 22.46
N ALA A 452 7.09 27.74 21.74
CA ALA A 452 8.50 28.01 22.09
C ALA A 452 8.67 28.65 23.48
N THR A 453 7.64 29.34 23.99
CA THR A 453 7.60 29.89 25.36
C THR A 453 7.54 28.82 26.46
N ASP A 454 7.20 27.59 26.09
CA ASP A 454 7.02 26.47 27.02
C ASP A 454 8.30 25.62 27.17
N PHE A 455 9.41 26.02 26.53
CA PHE A 455 10.71 25.42 26.73
C PHE A 455 11.15 25.52 28.22
N PRO A 456 11.75 24.47 28.80
CA PRO A 456 12.35 24.56 30.13
C PRO A 456 13.41 25.66 30.17
N LYS A 457 13.41 26.49 31.23
CA LYS A 457 14.38 27.59 31.36
C LYS A 457 15.82 27.11 31.39
N ASP A 458 16.03 25.96 32.01
CA ASP A 458 17.31 25.26 32.09
C ASP A 458 17.37 24.23 30.95
N LEU A 459 17.53 24.71 29.71
CA LEU A 459 17.69 23.86 28.52
C LEU A 459 18.96 23.00 28.65
N GLN A 460 18.78 21.69 28.64
CA GLN A 460 19.88 20.72 28.62
C GLN A 460 20.49 20.64 27.21
N ASP A 461 21.81 20.78 27.12
CA ASP A 461 22.53 20.93 25.84
C ASP A 461 22.41 19.74 24.90
N ASP A 462 22.20 18.54 25.45
CA ASP A 462 22.07 17.26 24.77
C ASP A 462 20.63 16.90 24.36
N VAL A 463 19.63 17.68 24.79
CA VAL A 463 18.21 17.43 24.47
C VAL A 463 17.78 18.20 23.22
N THR A 464 17.24 17.47 22.24
CA THR A 464 16.67 18.08 21.02
C THR A 464 15.25 18.56 21.28
N PHE A 465 15.11 19.81 21.72
CA PHE A 465 13.81 20.48 21.90
C PHE A 465 13.25 21.05 20.59
N ALA A 466 11.93 20.98 20.43
CA ALA A 466 11.18 21.75 19.42
C ALA A 466 9.73 22.02 19.91
N HIS A 467 8.95 22.79 19.15
CA HIS A 467 7.56 23.15 19.49
C HIS A 467 6.57 22.75 18.38
N VAL A 468 5.27 22.69 18.70
CA VAL A 468 4.24 22.22 17.77
C VAL A 468 4.16 23.03 16.45
N PRO A 469 4.30 24.37 16.43
CA PRO A 469 4.43 25.10 15.17
C PRO A 469 5.58 24.62 14.26
N TRP A 470 6.75 24.29 14.81
CA TRP A 470 7.87 23.73 14.02
C TRP A 470 7.52 22.36 13.42
N VAL A 471 6.86 21.48 14.19
CA VAL A 471 6.39 20.17 13.69
C VAL A 471 5.40 20.35 12.53
N LYS A 472 4.48 21.32 12.63
CA LYS A 472 3.53 21.66 11.58
C LYS A 472 4.22 22.22 10.32
N ASP A 473 5.18 23.14 10.48
CA ASP A 473 5.89 23.75 9.35
C ASP A 473 6.78 22.71 8.64
N CYS A 474 7.41 21.78 9.37
CA CYS A 474 8.12 20.64 8.79
C CYS A 474 7.19 19.74 7.95
N LEU A 475 6.00 19.42 8.50
CA LEU A 475 4.99 18.62 7.80
C LEU A 475 4.48 19.31 6.53
N ILE A 476 4.16 20.61 6.60
CA ILE A 476 3.75 21.43 5.44
C ILE A 476 4.88 21.51 4.40
N SER A 477 6.12 21.64 4.85
CA SER A 477 7.32 21.73 4.00
C SER A 477 7.75 20.40 3.39
N GLY A 478 7.17 19.28 3.82
CA GLY A 478 7.58 17.93 3.40
C GLY A 478 9.01 17.53 3.82
N ARG A 479 9.65 18.29 4.73
CA ARG A 479 11.04 18.08 5.18
C ARG A 479 11.25 18.57 6.61
N LEU A 480 12.22 17.99 7.32
CA LEU A 480 12.70 18.58 8.57
C LEU A 480 13.35 19.94 8.27
N LEU A 481 12.93 20.98 9.00
CA LEU A 481 13.48 22.32 8.94
C LEU A 481 14.61 22.45 9.98
N THR A 482 15.36 23.55 9.93
CA THR A 482 16.26 23.94 11.02
C THR A 482 15.48 23.97 12.33
N LEU A 483 16.06 23.46 13.42
CA LEU A 483 15.47 23.55 14.75
C LEU A 483 15.23 25.04 15.12
N PRO A 484 14.20 25.34 15.92
CA PRO A 484 13.98 26.69 16.43
C PRO A 484 15.17 27.14 17.29
N GLY A 485 15.36 28.45 17.38
CA GLY A 485 16.35 29.04 18.28
C GLY A 485 16.08 28.65 19.74
N ARG A 486 17.16 28.52 20.51
CA ARG A 486 17.14 28.40 21.97
C ARG A 486 16.94 29.78 22.61
#